data_AF-A0A0C3DB25-F1
#
_entry.id   AF-A0A0C3DB25-F1
#
_cell.length_a   1.000
_cell.length_b   1.000
_cell.length_c   1.000
_cell.angle_alpha   90.00
_cell.angle_beta   90.00
_cell.angle_gamma   90.00
#
_symmetry.space_group_name_H-M   'P 1'
#
loop_
_entity.id
_entity.type
_entity.pdbx_description
1 polymer ?
#
loop_
_entity_poly.entity_id
_entity_poly.type
_entity_poly.pdbx_seq_one_letter_code
_entity_poly.pdbx_strand_id
1 'polypeptide(L)'
;EAVEINNVEGWVDDVEVLSDVEQRQLQASIRLIRLAVGKLCKLAFKIVHSTTIVLPAWREICHDLELEPRLIPRDVSTCWNSCCDMVDVGIDYREAVDGITQHRDL
;
A
#
# COMPACT_ATOMS: atom_id res chain seq x y z
N GLU A 1 -42.81 9.78 -5.23
CA GLU A 1 -41.71 10.74 -5.07
C GLU A 1 -40.58 10.34 -5.99
N ALA A 2 -40.21 11.21 -6.93
CA ALA A 2 -38.97 11.07 -7.68
C ALA A 2 -37.82 11.44 -6.74
N VAL A 3 -36.81 10.56 -6.67
CA VAL A 3 -35.57 10.84 -5.94
C VAL A 3 -34.85 11.96 -6.69
N GLU A 4 -34.87 13.18 -6.15
CA GLU A 4 -33.99 14.25 -6.59
C GLU A 4 -32.55 13.81 -6.38
N ILE A 5 -31.90 13.43 -7.47
CA ILE A 5 -30.46 13.27 -7.51
C ILE A 5 -29.94 14.71 -7.43
N ASN A 6 -29.52 15.15 -6.25
CA ASN A 6 -28.75 16.39 -6.09
C ASN A 6 -27.40 16.19 -6.78
N ASN A 7 -27.41 16.31 -8.11
CA ASN A 7 -26.22 16.43 -8.92
C ASN A 7 -25.64 17.81 -8.60
N VAL A 8 -24.61 17.82 -7.75
CA VAL A 8 -23.85 19.02 -7.41
C VAL A 8 -23.29 19.56 -8.74
N GLU A 9 -23.94 20.59 -9.27
CA GLU A 9 -23.70 21.20 -10.57
C GLU A 9 -22.20 21.36 -10.86
N GLY A 10 -21.71 20.57 -11.82
CA GLY A 10 -20.41 20.79 -12.46
C GLY A 10 -19.27 19.85 -12.09
N TRP A 11 -19.46 18.89 -11.19
CA TRP A 11 -18.46 17.83 -10.97
C TRP A 11 -18.65 16.74 -12.02
N VAL A 12 -17.89 16.83 -13.11
CA VAL A 12 -17.79 15.75 -14.09
C VAL A 12 -16.93 14.65 -13.47
N ASP A 13 -17.40 13.41 -13.46
CA ASP A 13 -16.51 12.28 -13.21
C ASP A 13 -15.58 12.18 -14.42
N ASP A 14 -14.37 12.71 -14.29
CA ASP A 14 -13.35 12.72 -15.35
C ASP A 14 -13.06 11.31 -15.89
N VAL A 15 -13.38 10.25 -15.12
CA VAL A 15 -13.27 8.86 -15.54
C VAL A 15 -14.33 8.47 -16.57
N GLU A 16 -15.52 9.08 -16.55
CA GLU A 16 -16.58 8.86 -17.56
C GLU A 16 -16.26 9.52 -18.90
N VAL A 17 -15.32 10.48 -18.92
CA VAL A 17 -14.84 11.14 -20.14
C VAL A 17 -13.76 10.32 -20.85
N LEU A 18 -13.16 9.35 -20.17
CA LEU A 18 -12.14 8.46 -20.73
C LEU A 18 -12.75 7.48 -21.74
N SER A 19 -11.97 7.13 -22.77
CA SER A 19 -12.34 6.03 -23.65
C SER A 19 -12.37 4.69 -22.91
N ASP A 20 -13.11 3.70 -23.43
CA ASP A 20 -13.16 2.34 -22.88
C ASP A 20 -11.77 1.73 -22.61
N VAL A 21 -10.80 2.06 -23.46
CA VAL A 21 -9.42 1.56 -23.34
C VAL A 21 -8.71 2.21 -22.16
N GLU A 22 -8.78 3.54 -22.06
CA GLU A 22 -8.18 4.32 -20.97
C GLU A 22 -8.81 3.96 -19.62
N GLN A 23 -10.13 3.82 -19.58
CA GLN A 23 -10.84 3.42 -18.37
C GLN A 23 -10.40 2.01 -17.89
N ARG A 24 -10.25 1.05 -18.80
CA ARG A 24 -9.74 -0.30 -18.46
C ARG A 24 -8.32 -0.25 -17.95
N GLN A 25 -7.44 0.53 -18.58
CA GLN A 25 -6.05 0.66 -18.18
C GLN A 25 -5.95 1.30 -16.78
N LEU A 26 -6.71 2.37 -16.53
CA LEU A 26 -6.78 3.01 -15.22
C LEU A 26 -7.28 2.04 -14.15
N GLN A 27 -8.36 1.30 -14.43
CA GLN A 27 -8.89 0.29 -13.50
C GLN A 27 -7.88 -0.82 -13.21
N ALA A 28 -7.10 -1.26 -14.21
CA ALA A 28 -6.04 -2.23 -14.02
C ALA A 28 -4.93 -1.69 -13.09
N SER A 29 -4.45 -0.46 -13.33
CA SER A 29 -3.45 0.19 -12.49
C SER A 29 -3.95 0.38 -11.05
N ILE A 30 -5.19 0.86 -10.87
CA ILE A 30 -5.81 1.03 -9.55
C ILE A 30 -5.87 -0.31 -8.80
N ARG A 31 -6.27 -1.39 -9.48
CA ARG A 31 -6.30 -2.73 -8.89
C ARG A 31 -4.92 -3.19 -8.43
N LEU A 32 -3.88 -2.95 -9.22
CA LEU A 32 -2.50 -3.28 -8.87
C LEU A 32 -2.03 -2.51 -7.64
N ILE A 33 -2.30 -1.20 -7.59
CA ILE A 33 -1.94 -0.34 -6.45
C ILE A 33 -2.66 -0.81 -5.18
N ARG A 34 -3.98 -1.03 -5.25
CA ARG A 34 -4.77 -1.56 -4.11
C ARG A 34 -4.23 -2.89 -3.60
N LEU A 35 -3.81 -3.78 -4.51
CA LEU A 35 -3.23 -5.07 -4.13
C LEU A 35 -1.86 -4.90 -3.45
N ALA A 36 -1.01 -4.03 -3.98
CA ALA A 36 0.30 -3.73 -3.41
C ALA A 36 0.17 -3.14 -2.00
N VAL A 37 -0.69 -2.14 -1.82
CA VAL A 37 -1.04 -1.55 -0.51
C VAL A 37 -1.52 -2.65 0.45
N GLY A 38 -2.47 -3.49 0.03
CA GLY A 38 -2.99 -4.57 0.88
C GLY A 38 -1.92 -5.59 1.30
N LYS A 39 -0.91 -5.84 0.46
CA LYS A 39 0.24 -6.69 0.81
C LYS A 39 1.19 -6.00 1.78
N LEU A 40 1.49 -4.72 1.57
CA LEU A 40 2.30 -3.92 2.49
C LEU A 40 1.65 -3.83 3.87
N CYS A 41 0.33 -3.61 3.98
CA CYS A 41 -0.39 -3.62 5.25
C CYS A 41 -0.20 -4.94 6.01
N LYS A 42 -0.32 -6.07 5.30
CA LYS A 42 -0.15 -7.41 5.89
C LYS A 42 1.28 -7.65 6.35
N LEU A 43 2.26 -7.20 5.57
CA LEU A 43 3.67 -7.29 5.93
C LEU A 43 3.99 -6.44 7.16
N ALA A 44 3.58 -5.17 7.17
CA ALA A 44 3.73 -4.26 8.30
C ALA A 44 3.12 -4.85 9.57
N PHE A 45 1.91 -5.41 9.47
CA PHE A 45 1.26 -6.10 10.58
C PHE A 45 2.11 -7.29 11.09
N LYS A 46 2.61 -8.15 10.19
CA LYS A 46 3.45 -9.29 10.58
C LYS A 46 4.76 -8.85 11.25
N ILE A 47 5.46 -7.86 10.69
CA ILE A 47 6.71 -7.33 11.26
C ILE A 47 6.46 -6.81 12.67
N VAL A 48 5.39 -6.02 12.88
CA VAL A 48 5.08 -5.44 14.19
C VAL A 48 4.72 -6.50 15.24
N HIS A 49 4.00 -7.55 14.85
CA HIS A 49 3.45 -8.54 15.81
C HIS A 49 4.31 -9.80 15.97
N SER A 50 5.20 -10.13 15.02
CA SER A 50 6.15 -11.25 15.14
C SER A 50 7.51 -10.75 15.60
N THR A 51 7.55 -10.37 16.89
CA THR A 51 8.70 -9.73 17.53
C THR A 51 9.94 -10.62 17.64
N THR A 52 9.78 -11.94 17.53
CA THR A 52 10.85 -12.92 17.72
C THR A 52 11.39 -13.54 16.44
N ILE A 53 10.67 -13.44 15.31
CA ILE A 53 11.04 -14.11 14.05
C ILE A 53 11.13 -13.07 12.93
N VAL A 54 10.01 -12.42 12.59
CA VAL A 54 9.96 -11.53 11.42
C VAL A 54 10.63 -10.18 11.73
N LEU A 55 10.43 -9.62 12.92
CA LEU A 55 11.05 -8.34 13.28
C LEU A 55 12.59 -8.40 13.33
N PRO A 56 13.22 -9.43 13.94
CA PRO A 56 14.67 -9.58 13.88
C PRO A 56 15.18 -9.74 12.45
N ALA A 57 14.54 -10.60 11.65
CA ALA A 57 14.91 -10.80 10.25
C ALA A 57 14.78 -9.51 9.42
N TRP A 58 13.72 -8.72 9.63
CA TRP A 58 13.58 -7.40 9.01
C TRP A 58 14.74 -6.47 9.35
N ARG A 59 15.13 -6.40 10.63
CA ARG A 59 16.23 -5.54 11.08
C ARG A 59 17.58 -5.97 10.52
N GLU A 60 17.80 -7.28 10.41
CA GLU A 60 19.01 -7.85 9.80
C GLU A 60 19.09 -7.49 8.32
N ILE A 61 18.01 -7.69 7.56
CA ILE A 61 17.94 -7.31 6.15
C ILE A 61 18.15 -5.79 5.97
N CYS A 62 17.51 -4.95 6.79
CA CYS A 62 17.74 -3.50 6.74
C CYS A 62 19.20 -3.15 7.02
N HIS A 63 19.83 -3.79 8.00
CA HIS A 63 21.23 -3.59 8.32
C HIS A 63 22.15 -3.99 7.16
N ASP A 64 21.90 -5.14 6.54
CA ASP A 64 22.69 -5.65 5.40
C ASP A 64 22.58 -4.77 4.16
N LEU A 65 21.45 -4.08 4.00
CA LEU A 65 21.20 -3.09 2.95
C LEU A 65 21.63 -1.67 3.32
N GLU A 66 22.28 -1.48 4.48
CA GLU A 66 22.69 -0.18 5.02
C GLU A 66 21.52 0.82 5.20
N LEU A 67 20.31 0.30 5.38
CA LEU A 67 19.10 1.07 5.66
C LEU A 67 18.92 1.27 7.16
N GLU A 68 18.44 2.45 7.56
CA GLU A 68 18.04 2.68 8.94
C GLU A 68 16.88 1.71 9.30
N PRO A 69 16.97 0.93 10.39
CA PRO A 69 15.92 -0.04 10.74
C PRO A 69 14.62 0.65 11.16
N ARG A 70 13.79 1.01 10.18
CA ARG A 70 12.47 1.63 10.36
C ARG A 70 11.36 0.58 10.25
N LEU A 71 10.31 0.74 11.04
CA LEU A 71 9.08 -0.05 10.87
C LEU A 71 8.23 0.55 9.75
N ILE A 72 7.63 -0.32 8.94
CA ILE A 72 6.59 0.08 7.99
C ILE A 72 5.38 0.59 8.79
N PRO A 73 4.88 1.81 8.53
CA PRO A 73 3.66 2.31 9.15
C PRO A 73 2.52 1.33 8.92
N ARG A 74 1.74 1.06 9.97
CA ARG A 74 0.51 0.29 9.83
C ARG A 74 -0.58 1.23 9.32
N ASP A 75 -1.42 0.75 8.42
CA ASP A 75 -2.65 1.41 8.03
C ASP A 75 -3.59 1.56 9.25
N VAL A 76 -4.01 2.80 9.53
CA VAL A 76 -4.87 3.16 10.66
C VAL A 76 -6.08 3.90 10.11
N SER A 77 -7.29 3.37 10.37
CA SER A 77 -8.55 3.91 9.85
C SER A 77 -8.85 5.36 10.24
N THR A 78 -8.24 5.84 11.33
CA THR A 78 -8.41 7.22 11.82
C THR A 78 -7.40 8.21 11.23
N CYS A 79 -6.43 7.76 10.43
CA CYS A 79 -5.35 8.59 9.89
C CYS A 79 -5.43 8.64 8.35
N TRP A 80 -5.79 9.81 7.81
CA TRP A 80 -6.10 10.00 6.39
C TRP A 80 -4.95 9.69 5.42
N ASN A 81 -3.70 9.81 5.87
CA ASN A 81 -2.52 9.63 5.03
C ASN A 81 -1.74 8.34 5.31
N SER A 82 -2.22 7.48 6.22
CA SER A 82 -1.45 6.29 6.63
C SER A 82 -1.17 5.31 5.49
N CYS A 83 -2.07 5.22 4.50
CA CYS A 83 -1.87 4.45 3.28
C CYS A 83 -0.75 5.04 2.40
N CYS A 84 -0.71 6.37 2.23
CA CYS A 84 0.33 7.05 1.47
C CYS A 84 1.70 6.89 2.14
N ASP A 85 1.79 7.15 3.45
CA ASP A 85 3.03 7.00 4.22
C ASP A 85 3.57 5.56 4.15
N MET A 86 2.68 4.56 4.12
CA MET A 86 3.06 3.16 3.97
C MET A 86 3.56 2.83 2.56
N VAL A 87 3.00 3.44 1.52
CA VAL A 87 3.49 3.28 0.15
C VAL A 87 4.86 3.92 0.00
N ASP A 88 5.07 5.11 0.56
CA ASP A 88 6.37 5.79 0.53
C ASP A 88 7.46 4.92 1.17
N VAL A 89 7.20 4.40 2.38
CA VAL A 89 8.13 3.47 3.04
C VAL A 89 8.29 2.17 2.25
N GLY A 90 7.23 1.65 1.63
CA GLY A 90 7.31 0.45 0.79
C GLY A 90 8.18 0.63 -0.45
N ILE A 91 8.24 1.85 -1.01
CA ILE A 91 9.12 2.21 -2.13
C ILE A 91 10.56 2.40 -1.64
N ASP A 92 10.74 3.16 -0.55
CA ASP A 92 12.07 3.44 0.02
C ASP A 92 12.78 2.15 0.49
N TYR A 93 12.02 1.17 1.00
CA TYR A 93 12.52 -0.09 1.53
C TYR A 93 12.24 -1.27 0.60
N ARG A 94 12.05 -1.03 -0.71
CA ARG A 94 11.62 -2.07 -1.65
C ARG A 94 12.51 -3.31 -1.62
N GLU A 95 13.83 -3.14 -1.58
CA GLU A 95 14.78 -4.27 -1.53
C GLU A 95 14.63 -5.08 -0.24
N ALA A 96 14.41 -4.42 0.91
CA ALA A 96 14.15 -5.10 2.17
C ALA A 96 12.81 -5.85 2.17
N VAL A 97 11.78 -5.25 1.55
CA VAL A 97 10.46 -5.88 1.35
C VAL A 97 10.60 -7.13 0.46
N ASP A 98 11.35 -7.04 -0.63
CA ASP A 98 11.59 -8.18 -1.51
C ASP A 98 12.37 -9.28 -0.77
N GLY A 99 13.42 -8.91 -0.03
CA GLY A 99 14.21 -9.85 0.77
C GLY A 99 13.35 -10.63 1.76
N ILE A 100 12.61 -9.92 2.62
CA ILE A 100 11.82 -10.57 3.67
C ILE A 100 10.67 -11.42 3.12
N THR A 101 10.13 -11.07 1.95
CA THR A 101 9.05 -11.84 1.32
C THR A 101 9.55 -13.04 0.52
N GLN A 102 10.84 -13.09 0.15
CA GLN A 102 11.47 -14.25 -0.47
C GLN A 102 11.81 -15.36 0.54
N HIS A 103 12.05 -15.01 1.81
CA HIS A 103 12.28 -15.98 2.88
C HIS A 103 11.00 -16.74 3.23
N ARG A 104 10.84 -17.94 2.65
CA ARG A 104 9.70 -18.83 2.88
C ARG A 104 9.60 -19.40 4.29
N ASP A 105 10.70 -19.36 5.04
CA ASP A 105 10.83 -20.01 6.35
C ASP A 105 10.52 -19.04 7.52
N LEU A 106 10.15 -17.78 7.23
CA LEU A 106 9.74 -16.73 8.18
C LEU A 106 8.20 -16.59 8.27
#